data_AF-A0A2V6RJM3-F1
#
_entry.id   AF-A0A2V6RJM3-F1
#
_cell.length_a   1.000
_cell.length_b   1.000
_cell.length_c   1.000
_cell.angle_alpha   90.00
_cell.angle_beta   90.00
_cell.angle_gamma   90.00
#
_symmetry.space_group_name_H-M   'P 1'
#
loop_
_entity.id
_entity.type
_entity.pdbx_description
1 polymer ?
#
loop_
_entity_poly.entity_id
_entity_poly.type
_entity_poly.pdbx_seq_one_letter_code
_entity_poly.pdbx_strand_id
1 'polypeptide(L)'
;MDRLEKAIPLPPHFSESLLKEDDWSFIIKLHALLEASLTMLLAEKLGGAAATPRLREVLSHTEISAQHTGKVALASALGILPDNERRFIKRLSWSRNDMVHRIEHVAVTLRDYLARLDHNQRRSFASDIVSLSGPFKAKFGTAATTEILTNPKRSLWVVGFFILSNIRLRIDALQIERGFSERDISDVLDELRQVTVDIEQMVNWLNQLMRAVESSPPSHTPFDA
;
A
#
# COMPACT_ATOMS: atom_id res chain seq x y z
N MET A 1 2.07 -13.55 -4.07
CA MET A 1 1.60 -13.03 -2.76
C MET A 1 1.96 -13.95 -1.59
N ASP A 2 1.87 -15.27 -1.73
CA ASP A 2 2.23 -16.25 -0.68
C ASP A 2 3.62 -16.04 -0.03
N ARG A 3 4.61 -15.54 -0.79
CA ARG A 3 5.95 -15.23 -0.23
C ARG A 3 5.95 -13.99 0.66
N LEU A 4 5.24 -12.93 0.28
CA LEU A 4 5.10 -11.73 1.13
C LEU A 4 4.34 -12.07 2.42
N GLU A 5 3.32 -12.92 2.35
CA GLU A 5 2.56 -13.40 3.51
C GLU A 5 3.35 -14.37 4.41
N LYS A 6 4.37 -15.04 3.87
CA LYS A 6 5.35 -15.80 4.67
C LYS A 6 6.40 -14.87 5.29
N ALA A 7 6.80 -13.82 4.57
CA ALA A 7 7.84 -12.89 4.99
C ALA A 7 7.34 -11.86 6.02
N ILE A 8 6.11 -11.41 5.89
CA ILE A 8 5.36 -10.65 6.91
C ILE A 8 4.40 -11.68 7.49
N PRO A 9 4.47 -12.06 8.77
CA PRO A 9 3.77 -13.23 9.34
C PRO A 9 2.24 -13.07 9.31
N LEU A 10 1.68 -13.12 8.12
CA LEU A 10 0.28 -12.95 7.80
C LEU A 10 -0.34 -14.33 7.61
N PRO A 11 -1.65 -14.47 7.87
CA PRO A 11 -2.36 -15.69 7.52
C PRO A 11 -2.20 -16.01 6.01
N PRO A 12 -2.17 -17.29 5.62
CA PRO A 12 -2.21 -17.66 4.21
C PRO A 12 -3.43 -17.04 3.51
N HIS A 13 -3.22 -16.57 2.28
CA HIS A 13 -4.21 -15.89 1.44
C HIS A 13 -4.75 -14.57 2.02
N PHE A 14 -4.07 -13.97 3.00
CA PHE A 14 -4.49 -12.71 3.61
C PHE A 14 -4.62 -11.57 2.59
N SER A 15 -3.70 -11.48 1.63
CA SER A 15 -3.72 -10.44 0.60
C SER A 15 -4.96 -10.51 -0.28
N GLU A 16 -5.36 -11.72 -0.69
CA GLU A 16 -6.57 -11.96 -1.48
C GLU A 16 -7.84 -11.79 -0.66
N SER A 17 -7.84 -12.24 0.60
CA SER A 17 -8.99 -12.10 1.48
C SER A 17 -9.25 -10.64 1.84
N LEU A 18 -8.19 -9.85 2.05
CA LEU A 18 -8.29 -8.42 2.31
C LEU A 18 -9.00 -7.66 1.17
N LEU A 19 -8.74 -8.04 -0.09
CA LEU A 19 -9.40 -7.41 -1.24
C LEU A 19 -10.90 -7.74 -1.31
N LYS A 20 -11.34 -8.85 -0.71
CA LYS A 20 -12.74 -9.31 -0.68
C LYS A 20 -13.57 -8.72 0.44
N GLU A 21 -12.95 -8.02 1.39
CA GLU A 21 -13.67 -7.38 2.50
C GLU A 21 -14.53 -6.20 2.01
N ASP A 22 -15.35 -5.62 2.88
CA ASP A 22 -15.95 -4.31 2.61
C ASP A 22 -14.88 -3.19 2.62
N ASP A 23 -15.20 -2.02 2.07
CA ASP A 23 -14.22 -0.93 1.92
C ASP A 23 -13.78 -0.30 3.25
N TRP A 24 -14.65 -0.35 4.28
CA TRP A 24 -14.34 0.15 5.61
C TRP A 24 -13.35 -0.78 6.32
N SER A 25 -13.60 -2.09 6.32
CA SER A 25 -12.68 -3.09 6.87
C SER A 25 -11.36 -3.14 6.11
N PHE A 26 -11.43 -3.05 4.77
CA PHE A 26 -10.27 -3.02 3.89
C PHE A 26 -9.31 -1.86 4.25
N ILE A 27 -9.82 -0.64 4.35
CA ILE A 27 -8.96 0.53 4.56
C ILE A 27 -8.30 0.51 5.94
N ILE A 28 -9.01 0.02 6.96
CA ILE A 28 -8.48 -0.16 8.32
C ILE A 28 -7.35 -1.18 8.32
N LYS A 29 -7.58 -2.37 7.75
CA LYS A 29 -6.59 -3.46 7.78
C LYS A 29 -5.37 -3.16 6.91
N LEU A 30 -5.55 -2.55 5.73
CA LEU A 30 -4.42 -2.12 4.90
C LEU A 30 -3.57 -1.07 5.62
N HIS A 31 -4.22 -0.10 6.27
CA HIS A 31 -3.54 0.93 7.06
C HIS A 31 -2.77 0.33 8.25
N ALA A 32 -3.40 -0.56 9.01
CA ALA A 32 -2.76 -1.25 10.13
C ALA A 32 -1.55 -2.09 9.69
N LEU A 33 -1.63 -2.73 8.51
CA LEU A 33 -0.53 -3.52 7.96
C LEU A 33 0.69 -2.66 7.60
N LEU A 34 0.47 -1.50 6.99
CA LEU A 34 1.53 -0.54 6.70
C LEU A 34 2.11 0.08 7.98
N GLU A 35 1.26 0.35 8.98
CA GLU A 35 1.69 0.86 10.27
C GLU A 35 2.60 -0.13 11.01
N ALA A 36 2.20 -1.40 11.07
CA ALA A 36 3.01 -2.46 11.67
C ALA A 36 4.34 -2.64 10.92
N SER A 37 4.31 -2.64 9.59
CA SER A 37 5.51 -2.79 8.76
C SER A 37 6.48 -1.62 8.93
N LEU A 38 5.96 -0.39 8.99
CA LEU A 38 6.78 0.79 9.24
C LEU A 38 7.39 0.78 10.65
N THR A 39 6.65 0.28 11.63
CA THR A 39 7.15 0.04 13.00
C THR A 39 8.33 -0.93 13.00
N MET A 40 8.21 -2.03 12.25
CA MET A 40 9.29 -3.02 12.11
C MET A 40 10.53 -2.40 11.44
N LEU A 41 10.35 -1.65 10.35
CA LEU A 41 11.45 -1.00 9.63
C LEU A 41 12.19 0.02 10.50
N LEU A 42 11.45 0.85 11.24
CA LEU A 42 12.03 1.83 12.14
C LEU A 42 12.80 1.18 13.29
N ALA A 43 12.21 0.14 13.92
CA ALA A 43 12.86 -0.60 14.99
C ALA A 43 14.17 -1.25 14.49
N GLU A 44 14.13 -1.88 13.32
CA GLU A 44 15.31 -2.44 12.69
C GLU A 44 16.34 -1.33 12.43
N LYS A 45 15.99 -0.24 11.75
CA LYS A 45 16.94 0.84 11.43
C LYS A 45 17.59 1.45 12.66
N LEU A 46 16.85 1.67 13.74
CA LEU A 46 17.32 2.35 14.94
C LEU A 46 18.14 1.46 15.88
N GLY A 47 17.79 0.19 16.02
CA GLY A 47 18.33 -0.64 17.11
C GLY A 47 18.96 -1.97 16.71
N GLY A 48 18.67 -2.48 15.52
CA GLY A 48 19.04 -3.85 15.15
C GLY A 48 18.46 -4.93 16.07
N ALA A 49 18.83 -6.18 15.83
CA ALA A 49 18.20 -7.35 16.45
C ALA A 49 18.03 -7.26 17.98
N ALA A 50 19.03 -6.72 18.69
CA ALA A 50 19.04 -6.64 20.15
C ALA A 50 18.04 -5.62 20.74
N ALA A 51 17.82 -4.49 20.07
CA ALA A 51 16.92 -3.44 20.56
C ALA A 51 15.55 -3.43 19.86
N THR A 52 15.39 -4.19 18.76
CA THR A 52 14.15 -4.29 17.99
C THR A 52 12.91 -4.58 18.86
N PRO A 53 12.91 -5.50 19.85
CA PRO A 53 11.70 -5.76 20.64
C PRO A 53 11.21 -4.54 21.44
N ARG A 54 12.10 -3.86 22.17
CA ARG A 54 11.76 -2.67 22.98
C ARG A 54 11.39 -1.48 22.10
N LEU A 55 12.10 -1.30 20.99
CA LEU A 55 11.79 -0.24 20.03
C LEU A 55 10.43 -0.46 19.36
N ARG A 56 10.06 -1.71 19.03
CA ARG A 56 8.73 -2.01 18.47
C ARG A 56 7.62 -1.64 19.45
N GLU A 57 7.80 -1.89 20.75
CA GLU A 57 6.85 -1.50 21.78
C GLU A 57 6.70 0.02 21.87
N VAL A 58 7.79 0.79 21.92
CA VAL A 58 7.70 2.25 21.96
C VAL A 58 7.09 2.82 20.67
N LEU A 59 7.52 2.30 19.53
CA LEU A 59 7.08 2.77 18.22
C LEU A 59 5.62 2.38 17.93
N SER A 60 5.09 1.27 18.46
CA SER A 60 3.69 0.89 18.22
C SER A 60 2.71 1.94 18.74
N HIS A 61 3.08 2.69 19.79
CA HIS A 61 2.29 3.79 20.36
C HIS A 61 2.45 5.13 19.62
N THR A 62 3.38 5.21 18.65
CA THR A 62 3.61 6.44 17.88
C THR A 62 2.65 6.50 16.70
N GLU A 63 1.95 7.61 16.49
CA GLU A 63 1.06 7.73 15.32
C GLU A 63 1.83 7.59 13.99
N ILE A 64 1.21 6.98 12.98
CA ILE A 64 1.86 6.80 11.68
C ILE A 64 2.14 8.13 10.96
N SER A 65 1.15 9.03 10.91
CA SER A 65 1.16 10.22 10.04
C SER A 65 1.14 11.57 10.78
N ALA A 66 1.45 11.59 12.08
CA ALA A 66 1.65 12.86 12.79
C ALA A 66 2.77 13.68 12.12
N GLN A 67 2.50 14.97 11.87
CA GLN A 67 3.28 15.80 10.94
C GLN A 67 4.78 15.87 11.26
N HIS A 68 5.14 15.94 12.54
CA HIS A 68 6.54 16.13 12.98
C HIS A 68 7.07 14.97 13.83
N THR A 69 6.19 14.21 14.47
CA THR A 69 6.53 13.17 15.44
C THR A 69 6.12 11.77 14.99
N GLY A 70 5.42 11.66 13.86
CA GLY A 70 4.89 10.38 13.40
C GLY A 70 5.95 9.48 12.77
N LYS A 71 5.63 8.19 12.64
CA LYS A 71 6.50 7.17 12.03
C LYS A 71 6.97 7.58 10.63
N VAL A 72 6.11 8.19 9.82
CA VAL A 72 6.47 8.69 8.47
C VAL A 72 7.49 9.82 8.53
N ALA A 73 7.38 10.74 9.50
CA ALA A 73 8.34 11.83 9.68
C ALA A 73 9.71 11.28 10.13
N LEU A 74 9.70 10.34 11.07
CA LEU A 74 10.92 9.67 11.54
C LEU A 74 11.61 8.88 10.42
N ALA A 75 10.85 8.09 9.65
CA ALA A 75 11.40 7.34 8.53
C ALA A 75 11.94 8.24 7.40
N SER A 76 11.34 9.42 7.20
CA SER A 76 11.85 10.44 6.30
C SER A 76 13.19 10.99 6.78
N ALA A 77 13.30 11.35 8.06
CA ALA A 77 14.52 11.89 8.65
C ALA A 77 15.69 10.89 8.61
N LEU A 78 15.39 9.59 8.72
CA LEU A 78 16.36 8.51 8.61
C LEU A 78 16.71 8.12 7.16
N GLY A 79 16.05 8.71 6.16
CA GLY A 79 16.28 8.41 4.75
C GLY A 79 15.86 7.02 4.30
N ILE A 80 15.03 6.31 5.09
CA ILE A 80 14.65 4.91 4.81
C ILE A 80 13.30 4.76 4.08
N LEU A 81 12.56 5.86 3.93
CA LEU A 81 11.25 5.88 3.27
C LEU A 81 11.20 7.01 2.23
N PRO A 82 11.19 6.71 0.92
CA PRO A 82 11.22 7.72 -0.15
C PRO A 82 9.91 8.51 -0.25
N ASP A 83 9.98 9.69 -0.88
CA ASP A 83 8.89 10.67 -0.84
C ASP A 83 7.56 10.18 -1.43
N ASN A 84 7.61 9.41 -2.50
CA ASN A 84 6.43 8.79 -3.11
C ASN A 84 5.74 7.81 -2.15
N GLU A 85 6.48 6.98 -1.42
CA GLU A 85 5.93 6.03 -0.43
C GLU A 85 5.30 6.80 0.74
N ARG A 86 5.96 7.89 1.19
CA ARG A 86 5.43 8.78 2.23
C ARG A 86 4.11 9.43 1.84
N ARG A 87 3.99 9.94 0.61
CA ARG A 87 2.75 10.59 0.12
C ARG A 87 1.57 9.61 0.14
N PHE A 88 1.79 8.38 -0.32
CA PHE A 88 0.75 7.35 -0.28
C PHE A 88 0.34 6.98 1.15
N ILE A 89 1.29 6.74 2.05
CA ILE A 89 0.96 6.36 3.44
C ILE A 89 0.16 7.47 4.13
N LYS A 90 0.54 8.74 3.90
CA LYS A 90 -0.23 9.90 4.38
C LYS A 90 -1.63 9.95 3.77
N ARG A 91 -1.75 9.73 2.45
CA ARG A 91 -3.04 9.68 1.75
C ARG A 91 -3.96 8.58 2.27
N LEU A 92 -3.41 7.39 2.53
CA LEU A 92 -4.16 6.29 3.11
C LEU A 92 -4.60 6.62 4.53
N SER A 93 -3.72 7.21 5.35
CA SER A 93 -4.05 7.64 6.72
C SER A 93 -5.18 8.67 6.73
N TRP A 94 -5.14 9.64 5.81
CA TRP A 94 -6.19 10.65 5.69
C TRP A 94 -7.53 10.03 5.24
N SER A 95 -7.50 9.18 4.21
CA SER A 95 -8.70 8.49 3.72
C SER A 95 -9.30 7.57 4.79
N ARG A 96 -8.47 6.82 5.51
CA ARG A 96 -8.88 6.00 6.65
C ARG A 96 -9.52 6.86 7.72
N ASN A 97 -8.90 7.97 8.10
CA ASN A 97 -9.46 8.84 9.14
C ASN A 97 -10.83 9.40 8.73
N ASP A 98 -10.98 9.91 7.51
CA ASP A 98 -12.29 10.40 7.04
C ASP A 98 -13.37 9.31 7.03
N MET A 99 -13.02 8.10 6.57
CA MET A 99 -13.95 6.99 6.49
C MET A 99 -14.31 6.39 7.86
N VAL A 100 -13.40 6.35 8.83
CA VAL A 100 -13.64 5.60 10.08
C VAL A 100 -14.05 6.45 11.27
N HIS A 101 -13.82 7.76 11.24
CA HIS A 101 -14.17 8.64 12.36
C HIS A 101 -15.67 8.88 12.52
N ARG A 102 -16.49 8.50 11.53
CA ARG A 102 -17.94 8.54 11.64
C ARG A 102 -18.51 7.14 11.44
N ILE A 103 -19.16 6.61 12.48
CA ILE A 103 -19.69 5.24 12.43
C ILE A 103 -20.75 5.05 11.34
N GLU A 104 -21.46 6.12 10.98
CA GLU A 104 -22.38 6.17 9.84
C GLU A 104 -21.73 5.84 8.49
N HIS A 105 -20.40 5.93 8.39
CA HIS A 105 -19.63 5.59 7.19
C HIS A 105 -19.27 4.09 7.10
N VAL A 106 -19.71 3.23 8.01
CA VAL A 106 -19.35 1.79 7.98
C VAL A 106 -19.76 1.07 6.67
N ALA A 107 -20.81 1.57 6.00
CA ALA A 107 -21.27 1.05 4.70
C ALA A 107 -20.83 1.88 3.50
N VAL A 108 -20.08 2.97 3.71
CA VAL A 108 -19.62 3.87 2.64
C VAL A 108 -18.52 3.19 1.84
N THR A 109 -18.66 3.16 0.52
CA THR A 109 -17.63 2.63 -0.37
C THR A 109 -16.54 3.69 -0.64
N LEU A 110 -15.37 3.25 -1.10
CA LEU A 110 -14.33 4.14 -1.58
C LEU A 110 -14.79 4.96 -2.79
N ARG A 111 -15.72 4.45 -3.60
CA ARG A 111 -16.35 5.22 -4.69
C ARG A 111 -17.21 6.35 -4.14
N ASP A 112 -18.04 6.08 -3.14
CA ASP A 112 -18.87 7.11 -2.48
C ASP A 112 -17.99 8.17 -1.82
N TYR A 113 -16.90 7.75 -1.17
CA TYR A 113 -15.89 8.66 -0.63
C TYR A 113 -15.29 9.56 -1.72
N LEU A 114 -14.82 9.00 -2.84
CA LEU A 114 -14.27 9.79 -3.94
C LEU A 114 -15.29 10.71 -4.63
N ALA A 115 -16.57 10.30 -4.67
CA ALA A 115 -17.65 11.12 -5.22
C ALA A 115 -17.86 12.42 -4.42
N ARG A 116 -17.64 12.36 -3.09
CA ARG A 116 -17.75 13.51 -2.17
C ARG A 116 -16.57 14.49 -2.27
N LEU A 117 -15.42 14.05 -2.80
CA LEU A 117 -14.25 14.90 -2.98
C LEU A 117 -14.44 15.87 -4.15
N ASP A 118 -13.90 17.08 -4.02
CA ASP A 118 -13.84 18.03 -5.13
C ASP A 118 -12.86 17.58 -6.23
N HIS A 119 -12.87 18.28 -7.38
CA HIS A 119 -12.00 17.95 -8.50
C HIS A 119 -10.51 17.95 -8.14
N ASN A 120 -10.05 18.90 -7.32
CA ASN A 120 -8.66 19.03 -6.94
C ASN A 120 -8.26 17.94 -5.93
N GLN A 121 -9.15 17.61 -5.00
CA GLN A 121 -8.98 16.53 -4.04
C GLN A 121 -8.91 15.16 -4.74
N ARG A 122 -9.79 14.87 -5.70
CA ARG A 122 -9.72 13.64 -6.52
C ARG A 122 -8.42 13.55 -7.31
N ARG A 123 -7.98 14.64 -7.93
CA ARG A 123 -6.72 14.69 -8.66
C ARG A 123 -5.52 14.46 -7.74
N SER A 124 -5.53 15.05 -6.56
CA SER A 124 -4.50 14.86 -5.54
C SER A 124 -4.47 13.43 -5.03
N PHE A 125 -5.63 12.82 -4.75
CA PHE A 125 -5.76 11.42 -4.39
C PHE A 125 -5.11 10.50 -5.44
N ALA A 126 -5.47 10.67 -6.71
CA ALA A 126 -4.89 9.88 -7.79
C ALA A 126 -3.39 10.12 -7.94
N SER A 127 -2.93 11.36 -7.89
CA SER A 127 -1.51 11.72 -7.99
C SER A 127 -0.65 11.07 -6.91
N ASP A 128 -1.14 11.01 -5.66
CA ASP A 128 -0.42 10.39 -4.55
C ASP A 128 -0.24 8.88 -4.74
N ILE A 129 -1.18 8.23 -5.45
CA ILE A 129 -1.15 6.80 -5.76
C ILE A 129 -0.31 6.52 -7.02
N VAL A 130 -0.44 7.32 -8.09
CA VAL A 130 0.37 7.23 -9.34
C VAL A 130 1.85 7.48 -9.08
N SER A 131 2.17 8.29 -8.08
CA SER A 131 3.56 8.67 -7.76
C SER A 131 4.47 7.48 -7.44
N LEU A 132 3.91 6.36 -7.03
CA LEU A 132 4.66 5.16 -6.63
C LEU A 132 4.96 4.21 -7.75
N SER A 133 4.28 4.38 -8.87
CA SER A 133 4.18 3.32 -9.82
C SER A 133 5.25 3.42 -10.92
N GLY A 134 6.24 4.33 -10.81
CA GLY A 134 7.50 4.35 -11.57
C GLY A 134 7.31 4.16 -13.09
N PRO A 135 7.45 2.94 -13.64
CA PRO A 135 7.05 2.62 -15.03
C PRO A 135 5.59 2.96 -15.39
N PHE A 136 4.67 3.03 -14.44
CA PHE A 136 3.29 3.47 -14.65
C PHE A 136 3.17 4.95 -15.02
N LYS A 137 4.01 5.82 -14.45
CA LYS A 137 3.99 7.26 -14.76
C LYS A 137 4.40 7.51 -16.22
N ALA A 138 5.31 6.68 -16.75
CA ALA A 138 5.80 6.75 -18.12
C ALA A 138 4.87 6.05 -19.15
N LYS A 139 4.11 5.02 -18.75
CA LYS A 139 3.19 4.29 -19.66
C LYS A 139 1.71 4.72 -19.60
N PHE A 140 1.23 5.32 -18.51
CA PHE A 140 -0.22 5.37 -18.25
C PHE A 140 -0.83 6.75 -17.99
N GLY A 141 -0.08 7.87 -18.05
CA GLY A 141 -0.64 9.24 -18.10
C GLY A 141 -2.03 9.45 -17.46
N THR A 142 -3.04 9.77 -18.27
CA THR A 142 -4.46 9.91 -17.87
C THR A 142 -5.14 8.58 -17.53
N ALA A 143 -4.77 7.47 -18.18
CA ALA A 143 -5.35 6.14 -17.97
C ALA A 143 -5.15 5.59 -16.55
N ALA A 144 -3.97 5.80 -15.93
CA ALA A 144 -3.73 5.42 -14.54
C ALA A 144 -4.60 6.25 -13.57
N THR A 145 -4.79 7.53 -13.86
CA THR A 145 -5.68 8.38 -13.06
C THR A 145 -7.13 7.89 -13.16
N THR A 146 -7.58 7.55 -14.37
CA THR A 146 -8.90 6.96 -14.59
C THR A 146 -9.07 5.65 -13.83
N GLU A 147 -8.11 4.72 -13.91
CA GLU A 147 -8.20 3.44 -13.18
C GLU A 147 -8.26 3.65 -11.67
N ILE A 148 -7.48 4.58 -11.12
CA ILE A 148 -7.51 4.86 -9.68
C ILE A 148 -8.87 5.40 -9.23
N LEU A 149 -9.48 6.27 -10.02
CA LEU A 149 -10.78 6.85 -9.68
C LEU A 149 -11.93 5.87 -9.90
N THR A 150 -11.83 4.98 -10.89
CA THR A 150 -12.85 3.95 -11.19
C THR A 150 -12.74 2.75 -10.25
N ASN A 151 -11.51 2.35 -9.89
CA ASN A 151 -11.20 1.17 -9.09
C ASN A 151 -10.27 1.51 -7.90
N PRO A 152 -10.71 2.37 -6.97
CA PRO A 152 -9.86 2.91 -5.90
C PRO A 152 -9.36 1.84 -4.92
N LYS A 153 -10.23 0.91 -4.51
CA LYS A 153 -9.87 -0.20 -3.61
C LYS A 153 -8.69 -1.02 -4.15
N ARG A 154 -8.82 -1.41 -5.42
CA ARG A 154 -7.82 -2.19 -6.14
C ARG A 154 -6.50 -1.45 -6.24
N SER A 155 -6.56 -0.16 -6.57
CA SER A 155 -5.37 0.69 -6.69
C SER A 155 -4.66 0.86 -5.35
N LEU A 156 -5.42 1.08 -4.27
CA LEU A 156 -4.88 1.12 -2.91
C LEU A 156 -4.24 -0.22 -2.51
N TRP A 157 -4.87 -1.34 -2.87
CA TRP A 157 -4.35 -2.67 -2.59
C TRP A 157 -3.03 -2.92 -3.31
N VAL A 158 -2.97 -2.71 -4.63
CA VAL A 158 -1.73 -2.90 -5.41
C VAL A 158 -0.58 -2.07 -4.85
N VAL A 159 -0.83 -0.77 -4.63
CA VAL A 159 0.22 0.14 -4.16
C VAL A 159 0.60 -0.13 -2.70
N GLY A 160 -0.38 -0.48 -1.85
CA GLY A 160 -0.11 -0.86 -0.47
C GLY A 160 0.78 -2.10 -0.37
N PHE A 161 0.47 -3.15 -1.13
CA PHE A 161 1.29 -4.36 -1.19
C PHE A 161 2.67 -4.13 -1.81
N PHE A 162 2.79 -3.24 -2.79
CA PHE A 162 4.10 -2.81 -3.29
C PHE A 162 4.97 -2.17 -2.20
N ILE A 163 4.40 -1.24 -1.42
CA ILE A 163 5.13 -0.61 -0.31
C ILE A 163 5.50 -1.64 0.76
N LEU A 164 4.62 -2.58 1.07
CA LEU A 164 4.91 -3.64 2.05
C LEU A 164 6.12 -4.49 1.64
N SER A 165 6.17 -4.89 0.36
CA SER A 165 7.34 -5.59 -0.21
C SER A 165 8.60 -4.74 -0.11
N ASN A 166 8.51 -3.46 -0.48
CA ASN A 166 9.60 -2.50 -0.41
C ASN A 166 10.14 -2.32 1.03
N ILE A 167 9.25 -2.24 2.01
CA ILE A 167 9.61 -2.16 3.43
C ILE A 167 10.32 -3.43 3.86
N ARG A 168 9.81 -4.61 3.48
CA ARG A 168 10.41 -5.89 3.83
C ARG A 168 11.84 -6.00 3.29
N LEU A 169 12.04 -5.67 2.03
CA LEU A 169 13.35 -5.72 1.38
C LEU A 169 14.37 -4.78 2.05
N ARG A 170 13.92 -3.62 2.53
CA ARG A 170 14.77 -2.70 3.31
C ARG A 170 15.15 -3.28 4.67
N ILE A 171 14.24 -4.01 5.33
CA ILE A 171 14.54 -4.72 6.57
C ILE A 171 15.61 -5.79 6.31
N ASP A 172 15.43 -6.60 5.27
CA ASP A 172 16.39 -7.66 4.92
C ASP A 172 17.76 -7.07 4.57
N ALA A 173 17.81 -5.97 3.80
CA ALA A 173 19.05 -5.26 3.51
C ALA A 173 19.76 -4.76 4.78
N LEU A 174 19.02 -4.16 5.73
CA LEU A 174 19.59 -3.72 7.02
C LEU A 174 20.14 -4.87 7.85
N GLN A 175 19.50 -6.05 7.80
CA GLN A 175 19.96 -7.24 8.51
C GLN A 175 21.23 -7.84 7.87
N ILE A 176 21.31 -7.84 6.54
CA ILE A 176 22.50 -8.26 5.78
C ILE A 176 23.68 -7.31 6.06
N GLU A 177 23.46 -5.99 5.96
CA GLU A 177 24.49 -4.97 6.25
C GLU A 177 25.13 -5.13 7.63
N ARG A 178 24.39 -5.72 8.59
CA ARG A 178 24.84 -5.94 9.97
C ARG A 178 25.38 -7.35 10.24
N GLY A 179 25.37 -8.23 9.25
CA GLY A 179 25.77 -9.63 9.40
C GLY A 179 24.82 -10.46 10.27
N PHE A 180 23.56 -10.04 10.40
CA PHE A 180 22.52 -10.77 11.15
C PHE A 180 21.64 -11.68 10.29
N SER A 181 21.86 -11.69 8.98
CA SER A 181 21.15 -12.54 8.04
C SER A 181 22.11 -13.56 7.43
N GLU A 182 21.70 -14.83 7.41
CA GLU A 182 22.37 -15.89 6.63
C GLU A 182 22.02 -15.81 5.12
N ARG A 183 21.06 -14.96 4.74
CA ARG A 183 20.69 -14.74 3.33
C ARG A 183 21.79 -13.98 2.60
N ASP A 184 22.08 -14.42 1.38
CA ASP A 184 22.96 -13.69 0.48
C ASP A 184 22.24 -12.49 -0.13
N ILE A 185 22.98 -11.44 -0.49
CA ILE A 185 22.46 -10.29 -1.22
C ILE A 185 21.84 -10.72 -2.57
N SER A 186 22.34 -11.82 -3.15
CA SER A 186 21.79 -12.44 -4.35
C SER A 186 20.34 -12.90 -4.15
N ASP A 187 20.01 -13.50 -3.01
CA ASP A 187 18.64 -13.91 -2.67
C ASP A 187 17.69 -12.73 -2.61
N VAL A 188 18.13 -11.61 -2.00
CA VAL A 188 17.34 -10.37 -1.91
C VAL A 188 17.14 -9.74 -3.28
N LEU A 189 18.15 -9.77 -4.14
CA LEU A 189 18.06 -9.25 -5.52
C LEU A 189 17.12 -10.09 -6.39
N ASP A 190 17.12 -11.41 -6.21
CA ASP A 190 16.19 -12.29 -6.93
C ASP A 190 14.75 -12.14 -6.44
N GLU A 191 14.55 -11.95 -5.13
CA GLU A 191 13.23 -11.63 -4.57
C GLU A 191 12.73 -10.26 -5.07
N LEU A 192 13.60 -9.25 -5.16
CA LEU A 192 13.30 -7.95 -5.78
C LEU A 192 12.84 -8.07 -7.23
N ARG A 193 13.59 -8.82 -8.05
CA ARG A 193 13.23 -9.07 -9.45
C ARG A 193 11.88 -9.77 -9.53
N GLN A 194 11.66 -10.78 -8.70
CA GLN A 194 10.41 -11.53 -8.73
C GLN A 194 9.22 -10.71 -8.26
N VAL A 195 9.34 -9.90 -7.21
CA VAL A 195 8.29 -8.96 -6.78
C VAL A 195 7.94 -7.98 -7.90
N THR A 196 8.96 -7.49 -8.63
CA THR A 196 8.75 -6.61 -9.78
C THR A 196 7.97 -7.34 -10.88
N VAL A 197 8.34 -8.59 -11.20
CA VAL A 197 7.65 -9.43 -12.17
C VAL A 197 6.22 -9.74 -11.73
N ASP A 198 5.98 -10.11 -10.47
CA ASP A 198 4.65 -10.39 -9.93
C ASP A 198 3.74 -9.16 -10.03
N ILE A 199 4.29 -7.96 -9.78
CA ILE A 199 3.57 -6.70 -9.95
C ILE A 199 3.26 -6.45 -11.43
N GLU A 200 4.22 -6.65 -12.33
CA GLU A 200 4.01 -6.50 -13.77
C GLU A 200 2.96 -7.48 -14.32
N GLN A 201 3.01 -8.74 -13.88
CA GLN A 201 2.03 -9.77 -14.23
C GLN A 201 0.64 -9.42 -13.69
N MET A 202 0.57 -9.00 -12.44
CA MET A 202 -0.66 -8.53 -11.83
C MET A 202 -1.26 -7.39 -12.65
N VAL A 203 -0.46 -6.37 -12.98
CA VAL A 203 -0.85 -5.23 -13.82
C VAL A 203 -1.32 -5.64 -15.21
N ASN A 204 -0.60 -6.55 -15.87
CA ASN A 204 -0.97 -7.06 -17.19
C ASN A 204 -2.29 -7.84 -17.15
N TRP A 205 -2.48 -8.68 -16.13
CA TRP A 205 -3.75 -9.35 -15.87
C TRP A 205 -4.87 -8.33 -15.60
N LEU A 206 -4.60 -7.24 -14.87
CA LEU A 206 -5.58 -6.16 -14.67
C LEU A 206 -6.01 -5.54 -16.00
N ASN A 207 -5.06 -5.28 -16.89
CA ASN A 207 -5.32 -4.70 -18.21
C ASN A 207 -6.16 -5.62 -19.10
N GLN A 208 -5.90 -6.93 -19.06
CA GLN A 208 -6.68 -7.92 -19.81
C GLN A 208 -8.11 -8.01 -19.32
N LEU A 209 -8.33 -7.99 -17.99
CA LEU A 209 -9.65 -7.96 -17.40
C LEU A 209 -10.42 -6.69 -17.76
N MET A 210 -9.78 -5.52 -17.72
CA MET A 210 -10.44 -4.25 -18.09
C MET A 210 -10.89 -4.25 -19.54
N ARG A 211 -10.03 -4.73 -20.46
CA ARG A 211 -10.40 -4.88 -21.87
C ARG A 211 -11.57 -5.84 -22.06
N ALA A 212 -11.61 -6.94 -21.30
CA ALA A 212 -12.71 -7.89 -21.36
C ALA A 212 -14.04 -7.26 -20.91
N VAL A 213 -14.03 -6.44 -19.86
CA VAL A 213 -15.19 -5.69 -19.37
C VAL A 213 -15.65 -4.62 -20.37
N GLU A 214 -14.71 -3.87 -20.97
CA GLU A 214 -15.01 -2.86 -22.01
C GLU A 214 -15.52 -3.48 -23.32
N SER A 215 -15.11 -4.70 -23.63
CA SER A 215 -15.55 -5.46 -24.81
C SER A 215 -16.86 -6.24 -24.59
N SER A 216 -17.38 -6.27 -23.36
CA SER A 216 -18.66 -6.90 -23.06
C SER A 216 -19.80 -5.93 -23.43
N PRO A 217 -20.87 -6.39 -24.11
CA PRO A 217 -22.00 -5.53 -24.47
C PRO A 217 -22.65 -4.96 -23.19
N PRO A 218 -23.23 -3.75 -23.24
CA PRO A 218 -23.85 -3.15 -22.06
C PRO A 218 -24.94 -4.09 -21.51
N SER A 219 -24.71 -4.64 -20.32
CA SER A 219 -25.79 -5.26 -19.56
C SER A 219 -26.75 -4.16 -19.16
N HIS A 220 -27.98 -4.20 -19.67
CA HIS A 220 -29.05 -3.30 -19.30
C HIS A 220 -29.13 -3.16 -17.77
N THR A 221 -28.76 -1.99 -17.26
CA THR A 221 -29.06 -1.61 -15.88
C THR A 221 -30.56 -1.33 -15.78
N PRO A 222 -31.25 -1.71 -14.68
CA PRO A 222 -32.71 -1.58 -14.56
C PRO A 222 -33.19 -0.13 -14.38
N PHE A 223 -32.38 0.87 -14.74
CA PHE A 223 -32.70 2.29 -14.57
C PHE A 223 -33.03 3.03 -15.87
N ASP A 224 -33.14 2.32 -16.99
CA ASP A 224 -33.69 2.86 -18.23
C ASP A 224 -35.08 2.26 -18.50
N ALA A 225 -36.07 2.67 -17.69
CA ALA A 225 -37.51 2.69 -18.01
C ALA A 225 -38.27 3.58 -17.02
#